data_AF-A0A9Q4HAS0-F1
#
_entry.id   AF-A0A9Q4HAS0-F1
#
_cell.length_a   1.000
_cell.length_b   1.000
_cell.length_c   1.000
_cell.angle_alpha   90.00
_cell.angle_beta   90.00
_cell.angle_gamma   90.00
#
_symmetry.space_group_name_H-M   'P 1'
#
loop_
_entity.id
_entity.type
_entity.pdbx_description
1 polymer ?
#
loop_
_entity_poly.entity_id
_entity_poly.type
_entity_poly.pdbx_seq_one_letter_code
_entity_poly.pdbx_strand_id
1 'polypeptide(L)' 'MTEDEKIKFIQDEVLTAVEVRELLDISKQRLSQIVDSGKLKPVKKVGLISLYLRSHVEAQKKEAEANRKKYRPYDQ' A
#
# COMPACT_ATOMS: atom_id res chain seq x y z
N MET A 1 19.64 -17.05 -0.53
CA MET A 1 18.22 -17.08 -0.14
C MET A 1 17.68 -18.49 -0.36
N THR A 2 17.39 -19.22 0.72
CA THR A 2 16.73 -20.53 0.68
C THR A 2 15.30 -20.38 0.17
N GLU A 3 14.65 -21.48 -0.20
CA GLU A 3 13.25 -21.45 -0.66
C GLU A 3 12.31 -20.85 0.40
N ASP A 4 12.47 -21.26 1.65
CA ASP A 4 11.70 -20.75 2.79
C ASP A 4 11.85 -19.24 2.96
N GLU A 5 13.07 -18.71 2.79
CA GLU A 5 13.32 -17.27 2.84
C GLU A 5 12.58 -16.52 1.70
N LYS A 6 12.44 -17.13 0.52
CA LYS A 6 11.66 -16.53 -0.58
C LYS A 6 10.18 -16.52 -0.29
N ILE A 7 9.65 -17.63 0.23
CA ILE A 7 8.24 -17.75 0.59
C ILE A 7 7.90 -16.73 1.66
N LYS A 8 8.72 -16.64 2.72
CA LYS A 8 8.53 -15.69 3.80
C LYS A 8 8.59 -14.25 3.31
N PHE A 9 9.55 -13.91 2.45
CA PHE A 9 9.61 -12.58 1.85
C PHE A 9 8.34 -12.24 1.07
N ILE A 10 7.82 -13.17 0.25
CA ILE A 10 6.58 -12.93 -0.51
C ILE A 10 5.40 -12.72 0.44
N GLN A 11 5.30 -13.51 1.51
CA GLN A 11 4.19 -13.41 2.48
C GLN A 11 4.24 -12.12 3.31
N ASP A 12 5.43 -11.69 3.74
CA ASP A 12 5.59 -10.56 4.65
C ASP A 12 5.64 -9.21 3.92
N GLU A 13 6.32 -9.19 2.76
CA GLU A 13 6.70 -7.94 2.07
C GLU A 13 5.89 -7.65 0.80
N VAL A 14 5.14 -8.62 0.26
CA VAL A 14 4.33 -8.44 -0.93
C VAL A 14 2.86 -8.48 -0.57
N LEU A 15 2.15 -7.38 -0.85
CA LEU A 15 0.75 -7.21 -0.54
C LEU A 15 -0.11 -7.23 -1.81
N THR A 16 -1.27 -7.85 -1.73
CA THR A 16 -2.35 -7.73 -2.70
C THR A 16 -3.13 -6.44 -2.51
N ALA A 17 -3.94 -6.07 -3.50
CA ALA A 17 -4.83 -4.90 -3.40
C ALA A 17 -5.82 -4.96 -2.22
N VAL A 18 -6.18 -6.15 -1.73
CA VAL A 18 -7.07 -6.31 -0.57
C VAL A 18 -6.31 -5.97 0.71
N GLU A 19 -5.14 -6.57 0.92
CA GLU A 19 -4.30 -6.32 2.09
C GLU A 19 -3.85 -4.85 2.19
N VAL A 20 -3.56 -4.21 1.04
CA VAL A 20 -3.28 -2.77 1.01
C VAL A 20 -4.45 -1.93 1.53
N ARG A 21 -5.68 -2.31 1.18
CA ARG A 21 -6.88 -1.58 1.63
C ARG A 21 -7.12 -1.76 3.12
N GLU A 22 -6.87 -2.95 3.63
CA GLU A 22 -6.97 -3.25 5.07
C GLU A 22 -5.89 -2.49 5.86
N LEU A 23 -4.64 -2.50 5.38
CA LEU A 23 -3.52 -1.82 6.05
C LEU A 23 -3.68 -0.29 6.12
N LEU A 24 -4.27 0.30 5.07
CA LEU A 24 -4.51 1.74 4.97
C LEU A 24 -5.90 2.16 5.47
N ASP A 25 -6.78 1.21 5.76
CA ASP A 25 -8.20 1.42 6.09
C ASP A 25 -8.92 2.30 5.04
N ILE A 26 -8.94 1.86 3.78
CA ILE A 26 -9.51 2.62 2.66
C ILE A 26 -10.44 1.79 1.76
N SER A 27 -11.37 2.50 1.10
CA SER A 27 -12.23 1.91 0.09
C SER A 27 -11.46 1.50 -1.18
N LYS A 28 -12.06 0.62 -1.99
CA LYS A 28 -11.53 0.23 -3.30
C LYS A 28 -11.38 1.42 -4.23
N GLN A 29 -12.36 2.33 -4.27
CA GLN A 29 -12.27 3.53 -5.11
C GLN A 29 -11.11 4.42 -4.66
N ARG A 30 -10.90 4.55 -3.35
CA ARG A 30 -9.79 5.35 -2.83
C ARG A 30 -8.43 4.77 -3.22
N LEU A 31 -8.28 3.44 -3.16
CA LEU A 31 -7.05 2.80 -3.65
C LEU A 31 -6.84 3.08 -5.14
N SER A 32 -7.89 2.99 -5.98
CA SER A 32 -7.79 3.33 -7.42
C SER A 32 -7.26 4.75 -7.61
N GLN A 33 -7.85 5.75 -6.94
CA GLN A 33 -7.39 7.14 -7.03
C GLN A 33 -5.92 7.31 -6.63
N ILE A 34 -5.46 6.62 -5.58
CA ILE A 34 -4.06 6.68 -5.14
C ILE A 34 -3.15 6.11 -6.24
N VAL A 35 -3.53 4.98 -6.83
CA VAL A 35 -2.79 4.35 -7.93
C VAL A 35 -2.80 5.20 -9.20
N ASP A 36 -3.96 5.74 -9.58
CA ASP A 36 -4.13 6.61 -10.74
C ASP A 36 -3.35 7.93 -10.58
N SER A 37 -3.24 8.45 -9.35
CA SER A 37 -2.40 9.61 -9.03
C SER A 37 -0.90 9.31 -9.01
N GLY A 38 -0.49 8.04 -9.14
CA GLY A 38 0.90 7.61 -9.13
C GLY A 38 1.57 7.58 -7.75
N LYS A 39 0.84 7.89 -6.68
CA LYS A 39 1.35 7.90 -5.29
C LYS A 39 1.65 6.50 -4.75
N LEU A 40 0.96 5.49 -5.26
CA LEU A 40 1.28 4.08 -5.01
C LEU A 40 1.28 3.36 -6.35
N LYS A 41 2.34 2.60 -6.64
CA LYS A 41 2.46 1.86 -7.89
C LYS A 41 2.54 0.35 -7.60
N PRO A 42 1.74 -0.48 -8.28
CA PRO A 42 1.92 -1.92 -8.17
C PRO A 42 3.27 -2.31 -8.76
N VAL A 43 3.99 -3.20 -8.08
CA VAL A 43 5.25 -3.77 -8.58
C VAL A 43 5.02 -4.86 -9.61
N LYS A 44 3.83 -5.47 -9.60
CA LYS A 44 3.40 -6.43 -10.62
C LYS A 44 1.89 -6.35 -10.78
N LYS A 45 1.42 -6.41 -12.03
CA LYS A 45 0.00 -6.50 -12.37
C LYS A 45 -0.21 -7.65 -13.34
N VAL A 46 -1.10 -8.58 -12.97
CA VAL A 46 -1.48 -9.74 -13.80
C VAL A 46 -3.00 -9.80 -13.84
N GLY A 47 -3.59 -9.40 -14.96
CA GLY A 47 -5.03 -9.26 -15.10
C GLY A 47 -5.62 -8.32 -14.03
N LEU A 48 -6.47 -8.87 -13.15
CA LEU A 48 -7.12 -8.16 -12.05
C LEU A 48 -6.28 -8.11 -10.77
N ILE A 49 -5.21 -8.89 -10.68
CA ILE A 49 -4.36 -8.96 -9.48
C ILE A 49 -3.27 -7.91 -9.59
N SER A 50 -3.13 -7.09 -8.55
CA SER A 50 -2.05 -6.12 -8.40
C SER A 50 -1.31 -6.42 -7.11
N LEU A 51 0.01 -6.51 -7.21
CA LEU A 51 0.94 -6.74 -6.09
C LEU A 51 1.69 -5.45 -5.80
N TYR A 52 1.91 -5.19 -4.52
CA TYR A 52 2.55 -3.99 -3.98
C TYR A 52 3.64 -4.41 -3.01
N LEU A 53 4.71 -3.61 -2.90
CA LEU A 53 5.65 -3.78 -1.79
C LEU A 53 5.08 -3.12 -0.55
N ARG A 54 5.11 -3.84 0.58
CA ARG A 54 4.70 -3.35 1.90
C ARG A 54 5.38 -2.01 2.23
N SER A 55 6.68 -1.92 1.99
CA SER A 55 7.47 -0.69 2.23
C SER A 55 6.91 0.56 1.51
N HIS A 56 6.43 0.41 0.28
CA HIS A 56 5.82 1.51 -0.48
C HIS A 56 4.47 1.93 0.11
N VAL A 57 3.69 0.95 0.57
CA VAL A 57 2.37 1.19 1.18
C VAL A 57 2.54 1.89 2.53
N GLU A 58 3.50 1.47 3.34
CA GLU A 58 3.82 2.11 4.62
C GLU A 58 4.37 3.52 4.45
N ALA A 59 5.23 3.77 3.45
CA ALA A 59 5.68 5.11 3.10
C ALA A 59 4.48 6.03 2.78
N GLN A 60 3.54 5.54 1.98
CA GLN A 60 2.34 6.29 1.65
C GLN A 60 1.43 6.55 2.86
N LYS A 61 1.34 5.60 3.80
CA LYS A 61 0.61 5.79 5.06
C LYS A 61 1.22 6.95 5.87
N LYS A 62 2.54 6.95 6.03
CA LYS A 62 3.28 8.00 6.74
C LYS A 62 3.11 9.37 6.09
N GLU A 63 3.18 9.45 4.76
CA GLU A 63 2.92 10.69 4.03
C GLU A 63 1.49 11.19 4.23
N ALA A 64 0.50 10.29 4.22
CA ALA A 64 -0.89 10.65 4.46
C ALA A 64 -1.10 11.19 5.89
N GLU A 65 -0.50 10.56 6.90
CA GLU A 65 -0.53 11.02 8.29
C GLU A 65 0.17 12.36 8.48
N ALA A 66 1.35 12.55 7.87
CA ALA A 66 2.07 13.82 7.91
C ALA A 66 1.27 14.95 7.27
N ASN A 67 0.61 14.69 6.14
CA ASN A 67 -0.26 15.66 5.48
C ASN A 67 -1.50 16.00 6.33
N ARG A 68 -2.10 15.00 7.01
CA ARG A 68 -3.20 15.27 7.96
C ARG A 68 -2.74 16.19 9.09
N LYS A 69 -1.59 15.90 9.72
CA LYS A 69 -1.04 16.77 10.78
C LYS A 69 -0.75 18.19 10.27
N LYS A 70 -0.24 18.33 9.05
CA LYS A 70 0.13 19.62 8.47
C LYS A 70 -1.09 20.49 8.09
N TYR A 71 -2.13 19.88 7.52
CA TYR A 71 -3.27 20.62 6.95
C TYR A 71 -4.54 20.56 7.79
N ARG A 72 -4.63 19.64 8.76
CA ARG A 72 -5.76 19.45 9.67
C ARG A 72 -5.30 19.11 11.09
N PRO A 73 -4.55 20.01 11.75
CA PRO A 73 -4.04 19.76 13.10
C PRO A 73 -5.15 19.69 14.17
N TYR A 74 -6.38 20.12 13.87
CA TYR A 74 -7.49 20.20 14.83
C TYR A 74 -8.50 19.03 14.75
N ASP A 75 -8.28 18.03 13.87
CA ASP A 75 -9.15 16.84 13.72
C ASP A 75 -8.83 15.72 14.75
N GLN A 76 -8.15 16.03 15.87
CA GLN A 76 -7.79 15.07 16.93
C GLN A 76 -8.71 15.13 18.14
#